data_AF-A0A1Z9RVE3-F1
#
_entry.id   AF-A0A1Z9RVE3-F1
#
_cell.length_a   1.000
_cell.length_b   1.000
_cell.length_c   1.000
_cell.angle_alpha   90.00
_cell.angle_beta   90.00
_cell.angle_gamma   90.00
#
_symmetry.space_group_name_H-M   'P 1'
#
loop_
_entity.id
_entity.type
_entity.pdbx_description
1 polymer ?
#
loop_
_entity_poly.entity_id
_entity_poly.type
_entity_poly.pdbx_seq_one_letter_code
_entity_poly.pdbx_strand_id
1 'polypeptide(L)'
;MKKENSLYDIHTILDCLDSAQDSKTGLWGTQFKASSFASMAAAYHFLIFYKYFNRKINFSEKISSSVFQLQMRDGLFHPFGGGGACEDLDAIDVIYKISSGISTESEESLKRAYRALLQNYDKNGGFCWAKRPTFPFLVGLKYFNPSLELFNLGMIKWIIKNNYIGSLIPFFKEKKIYEYSNWNLMKYRINLSDSWSTWFRLLSIATIERLLPELKKHDIDYKFRRLPSIGWMQSE
;
A
#
# COMPACT_ATOMS: atom_id res chain seq x y z
N MET A 1 -30.50 15.37 -17.75
CA MET A 1 -29.55 16.45 -18.10
C MET A 1 -28.30 16.53 -17.22
N LYS A 2 -28.31 16.96 -15.93
CA LYS A 2 -27.03 17.09 -15.17
C LYS A 2 -26.27 15.76 -14.94
N LYS A 3 -26.97 14.62 -14.85
CA LYS A 3 -26.36 13.31 -14.53
C LYS A 3 -25.63 12.63 -15.70
N GLU A 4 -26.07 12.85 -16.94
CA GLU A 4 -25.47 12.20 -18.12
C GLU A 4 -24.10 12.78 -18.43
N ASN A 5 -23.94 14.12 -18.30
CA ASN A 5 -22.65 14.77 -18.48
C ASN A 5 -21.63 14.29 -17.44
N SER A 6 -22.01 14.14 -16.17
CA SER A 6 -21.06 13.70 -15.13
C SER A 6 -20.57 12.27 -15.33
N LEU A 7 -21.42 11.35 -15.77
CA LEU A 7 -20.99 9.97 -16.04
C LEU A 7 -20.06 9.94 -17.26
N TYR A 8 -20.38 10.70 -18.31
CA TYR A 8 -19.52 10.87 -19.47
C TYR A 8 -18.13 11.44 -19.10
N ASP A 9 -18.09 12.46 -18.24
CA ASP A 9 -16.85 13.07 -17.77
C ASP A 9 -16.00 12.06 -16.97
N ILE A 10 -16.63 11.24 -16.12
CA ILE A 10 -15.93 10.17 -15.39
C ILE A 10 -15.32 9.16 -16.36
N HIS A 11 -16.08 8.69 -17.36
CA HIS A 11 -15.53 7.75 -18.35
C HIS A 11 -14.40 8.38 -19.17
N THR A 12 -14.50 9.67 -19.50
CA THR A 12 -13.44 10.41 -20.17
C THR A 12 -12.15 10.43 -19.32
N ILE A 13 -12.27 10.67 -18.01
CA ILE A 13 -11.13 10.60 -17.08
C ILE A 13 -10.53 9.18 -17.05
N LEU A 14 -11.37 8.16 -16.98
CA LEU A 14 -10.92 6.77 -16.99
C LEU A 14 -10.26 6.38 -18.33
N ASP A 15 -10.70 6.92 -19.45
CA ASP A 15 -10.06 6.74 -20.76
C ASP A 15 -8.66 7.38 -20.78
N CYS A 16 -8.53 8.58 -20.20
CA CYS A 16 -7.22 9.21 -20.01
C CYS A 16 -6.32 8.34 -19.12
N LEU A 17 -6.83 7.80 -18.02
CA LEU A 17 -6.06 6.90 -17.15
C LEU A 17 -5.62 5.63 -17.87
N ASP A 18 -6.48 5.02 -18.69
CA ASP A 18 -6.11 3.84 -19.49
C ASP A 18 -4.99 4.15 -20.48
N SER A 19 -5.07 5.30 -21.16
CA SER A 19 -4.03 5.74 -22.10
C SER A 19 -2.69 6.04 -21.42
N ALA A 20 -2.72 6.37 -20.13
CA ALA A 20 -1.56 6.73 -19.33
C ALA A 20 -1.05 5.57 -18.43
N GLN A 21 -1.60 4.36 -18.56
CA GLN A 21 -1.15 3.20 -17.79
C GLN A 21 0.14 2.63 -18.40
N ASP A 22 1.15 2.35 -17.59
CA ASP A 22 2.40 1.74 -18.06
C ASP A 22 2.18 0.25 -18.35
N SER A 23 2.36 -0.19 -19.58
CA SER A 23 2.18 -1.59 -19.96
C SER A 23 3.27 -2.53 -19.40
N LYS A 24 4.42 -1.99 -18.96
CA LYS A 24 5.52 -2.77 -18.39
C LYS A 24 5.22 -3.22 -16.96
N THR A 25 4.75 -2.28 -16.13
CA THR A 25 4.47 -2.51 -14.70
C THR A 25 2.98 -2.70 -14.41
N GLY A 26 2.10 -2.29 -15.33
CA GLY A 26 0.67 -2.14 -15.10
C GLY A 26 0.32 -0.95 -14.19
N LEU A 27 1.29 -0.24 -13.62
CA LEU A 27 1.04 0.89 -12.71
C LEU A 27 1.00 2.22 -13.49
N TRP A 28 0.57 3.29 -12.81
CA TRP A 28 0.52 4.62 -13.39
C TRP A 28 1.73 5.46 -12.95
N GLY A 29 2.40 6.10 -13.92
CA GLY A 29 3.47 7.06 -13.65
C GLY A 29 4.89 6.49 -13.75
N THR A 30 5.07 5.17 -13.79
CA THR A 30 6.41 4.55 -13.85
C THR A 30 7.15 4.88 -15.15
N GLN A 31 6.44 4.99 -16.27
CA GLN A 31 6.98 5.46 -17.55
C GLN A 31 7.43 6.93 -17.50
N PHE A 32 6.95 7.69 -16.51
CA PHE A 32 7.34 9.06 -16.21
C PHE A 32 8.30 9.16 -15.01
N LYS A 33 9.03 8.07 -14.72
CA LYS A 33 10.06 7.95 -13.68
C LYS A 33 9.55 7.93 -12.23
N ALA A 34 8.23 7.80 -12.00
CA ALA A 34 7.73 7.50 -10.67
C ALA A 34 8.25 6.14 -10.21
N SER A 35 8.45 5.96 -8.90
CA SER A 35 8.80 4.65 -8.36
C SER A 35 7.57 3.74 -8.34
N SER A 36 7.76 2.43 -8.41
CA SER A 36 6.66 1.47 -8.24
C SER A 36 5.95 1.64 -6.88
N PHE A 37 6.67 2.09 -5.84
CA PHE A 37 6.10 2.40 -4.53
C PHE A 37 5.12 3.57 -4.59
N ALA A 38 5.49 4.69 -5.23
CA ALA A 38 4.58 5.83 -5.41
C ALA A 38 3.42 5.48 -6.37
N SER A 39 3.71 4.68 -7.39
CA SER A 39 2.73 4.28 -8.41
C SER A 39 1.70 3.28 -7.86
N MET A 40 2.06 2.49 -6.85
CA MET A 40 1.12 1.67 -6.08
C MET A 40 0.10 2.53 -5.32
N ALA A 41 0.54 3.62 -4.68
CA ALA A 41 -0.38 4.55 -4.01
C ALA A 41 -1.34 5.20 -5.03
N ALA A 42 -0.86 5.55 -6.23
CA ALA A 42 -1.73 6.01 -7.31
C ALA A 42 -2.73 4.93 -7.75
N ALA A 43 -2.28 3.68 -7.92
CA ALA A 43 -3.15 2.56 -8.30
C ALA A 43 -4.27 2.33 -7.27
N TYR A 44 -3.96 2.41 -5.97
CA TYR A 44 -4.96 2.33 -4.89
C TYR A 44 -6.08 3.36 -5.08
N HIS A 45 -5.72 4.61 -5.39
CA HIS A 45 -6.68 5.68 -5.62
C HIS A 45 -7.49 5.54 -6.91
N PHE A 46 -6.93 4.92 -7.95
CA PHE A 46 -7.61 4.79 -9.25
C PHE A 46 -8.50 3.55 -9.32
N LEU A 47 -8.01 2.39 -8.89
CA LEU A 47 -8.67 1.10 -9.09
C LEU A 47 -10.04 1.00 -8.41
N ILE A 48 -10.29 1.80 -7.39
CA ILE A 48 -11.61 1.91 -6.77
C ILE A 48 -12.69 2.32 -7.78
N PHE A 49 -12.39 3.27 -8.66
CA PHE A 49 -13.33 3.73 -9.67
C PHE A 49 -13.51 2.71 -10.78
N TYR A 50 -12.42 2.03 -11.18
CA TYR A 50 -12.50 0.94 -12.15
C TYR A 50 -13.47 -0.14 -11.69
N LYS A 51 -13.30 -0.62 -10.45
CA LYS A 51 -14.20 -1.62 -9.88
C LYS A 51 -15.62 -1.09 -9.68
N TYR A 52 -15.78 0.12 -9.17
CA TYR A 52 -17.10 0.70 -8.91
C TYR A 52 -17.93 0.89 -10.19
N PHE A 53 -17.31 1.33 -11.29
CA PHE A 53 -17.97 1.50 -12.59
C PHE A 53 -17.90 0.26 -13.49
N ASN A 54 -17.47 -0.88 -12.95
CA ASN A 54 -17.29 -2.14 -13.70
C ASN A 54 -16.44 -1.96 -14.98
N ARG A 55 -15.45 -1.06 -14.95
CA ARG A 55 -14.47 -0.87 -16.02
C ARG A 55 -13.40 -1.96 -15.94
N LYS A 56 -13.03 -2.51 -17.10
CA LYS A 56 -11.94 -3.47 -17.21
C LYS A 56 -10.64 -2.86 -16.68
N ILE A 57 -9.93 -3.59 -15.81
CA ILE A 57 -8.59 -3.23 -15.35
C ILE A 57 -7.56 -3.86 -16.30
N ASN A 58 -6.81 -3.03 -17.01
CA ASN A 58 -5.75 -3.52 -17.89
C ASN A 58 -4.53 -3.98 -17.08
N PHE A 59 -3.79 -4.95 -17.63
CA PHE A 59 -2.52 -5.43 -17.06
C PHE A 59 -2.58 -5.90 -15.60
N SER A 60 -3.72 -6.43 -15.14
CA SER A 60 -3.94 -6.86 -13.74
C SER A 60 -2.81 -7.76 -13.21
N GLU A 61 -2.31 -8.72 -14.00
CA GLU A 61 -1.17 -9.57 -13.61
C GLU A 61 0.13 -8.80 -13.40
N LYS A 62 0.38 -7.74 -14.19
CA LYS A 62 1.55 -6.87 -14.04
C LYS A 62 1.41 -6.01 -12.80
N ILE A 63 0.23 -5.42 -12.54
CA ILE A 63 -0.06 -4.71 -11.29
C ILE A 63 0.25 -5.62 -10.10
N SER A 64 -0.27 -6.85 -10.11
CA SER A 64 -0.04 -7.85 -9.07
C SER A 64 1.45 -8.07 -8.82
N SER A 65 2.18 -8.40 -9.89
CA SER A 65 3.61 -8.68 -9.84
C SER A 65 4.41 -7.48 -9.31
N SER A 66 4.10 -6.27 -9.77
CA SER A 66 4.77 -5.04 -9.35
C SER A 66 4.48 -4.68 -7.89
N VAL A 67 3.27 -4.90 -7.40
CA VAL A 67 2.90 -4.65 -6.00
C VAL A 67 3.50 -5.70 -5.06
N PHE A 68 3.46 -7.00 -5.41
CA PHE A 68 4.08 -8.04 -4.60
C PHE A 68 5.59 -7.87 -4.47
N GLN A 69 6.27 -7.38 -5.51
CA GLN A 69 7.68 -7.02 -5.43
C GLN A 69 7.98 -5.94 -4.38
N LEU A 70 7.01 -5.12 -3.97
CA LEU A 70 7.21 -4.12 -2.91
C LEU A 70 7.27 -4.75 -1.52
N GLN A 71 6.69 -5.93 -1.30
CA GLN A 71 6.69 -6.60 0.01
C GLN A 71 8.11 -6.87 0.52
N MET A 72 8.39 -6.41 1.73
CA MET A 72 9.66 -6.60 2.43
C MET A 72 9.69 -7.95 3.15
N ARG A 73 10.88 -8.33 3.65
CA ARG A 73 11.09 -9.61 4.34
C ARG A 73 10.23 -9.78 5.59
N ASP A 74 9.84 -8.69 6.22
CA ASP A 74 8.94 -8.69 7.38
C ASP A 74 7.47 -8.91 6.98
N GLY A 75 7.13 -8.92 5.69
CA GLY A 75 5.77 -9.09 5.19
C GLY A 75 5.01 -7.80 4.88
N LEU A 76 5.58 -6.62 5.16
CA LEU A 76 4.95 -5.31 4.95
C LEU A 76 5.54 -4.59 3.74
N PHE A 77 4.91 -3.52 3.26
CA PHE A 77 5.14 -2.97 1.90
C PHE A 77 5.96 -1.67 1.87
N HIS A 78 6.46 -1.22 3.02
CA HIS A 78 7.27 0.01 3.08
C HIS A 78 8.76 -0.27 2.82
N PRO A 79 9.48 0.51 1.98
CA PRO A 79 10.89 0.30 1.60
C PRO A 79 11.89 0.21 2.76
N PHE A 80 11.52 0.76 3.91
CA PHE A 80 12.33 0.75 5.15
C PHE A 80 11.98 -0.37 6.13
N GLY A 81 11.08 -1.28 5.78
CA GLY A 81 10.60 -2.34 6.66
C GLY A 81 9.83 -1.81 7.88
N GLY A 82 9.19 -2.68 8.64
CA GLY A 82 8.31 -2.32 9.75
C GLY A 82 6.97 -1.73 9.31
N GLY A 83 6.71 -1.69 7.99
CA GLY A 83 5.47 -1.20 7.38
C GLY A 83 5.33 0.31 7.29
N GLY A 84 4.14 0.73 6.94
CA GLY A 84 3.62 2.09 6.93
C GLY A 84 2.11 1.93 6.80
N ALA A 85 1.35 2.36 7.80
CA ALA A 85 -0.05 1.91 7.93
C ALA A 85 -0.90 2.21 6.68
N CYS A 86 -0.65 3.36 6.04
CA CYS A 86 -1.31 3.71 4.78
C CYS A 86 -0.82 2.82 3.63
N GLU A 87 0.49 2.68 3.46
CA GLU A 87 1.09 2.01 2.31
C GLU A 87 0.86 0.49 2.34
N ASP A 88 0.73 -0.08 3.52
CA ASP A 88 0.34 -1.47 3.69
C ASP A 88 -1.11 -1.70 3.25
N LEU A 89 -2.02 -0.78 3.58
CA LEU A 89 -3.39 -0.82 3.06
C LEU A 89 -3.41 -0.65 1.55
N ASP A 90 -2.71 0.35 1.00
CA ASP A 90 -2.68 0.61 -0.43
C ASP A 90 -2.28 -0.64 -1.22
N ALA A 91 -1.23 -1.34 -0.80
CA ALA A 91 -0.78 -2.57 -1.43
C ALA A 91 -1.84 -3.68 -1.37
N ILE A 92 -2.37 -3.96 -0.18
CA ILE A 92 -3.34 -5.02 0.08
C ILE A 92 -4.65 -4.78 -0.68
N ASP A 93 -5.10 -3.53 -0.68
CA ASP A 93 -6.34 -3.12 -1.34
C ASP A 93 -6.19 -3.14 -2.88
N VAL A 94 -5.04 -2.74 -3.42
CA VAL A 94 -4.74 -2.91 -4.85
C VAL A 94 -4.83 -4.38 -5.22
N ILE A 95 -4.20 -5.28 -4.46
CA ILE A 95 -4.25 -6.73 -4.68
C ILE A 95 -5.71 -7.21 -4.68
N TYR A 96 -6.51 -6.85 -3.66
CA TYR A 96 -7.93 -7.17 -3.61
C TYR A 96 -8.68 -6.73 -4.89
N LYS A 97 -8.43 -5.50 -5.35
CA LYS A 97 -9.13 -4.91 -6.49
C LYS A 97 -8.72 -5.51 -7.84
N ILE A 98 -7.54 -6.10 -7.98
CA ILE A 98 -7.15 -6.73 -9.25
C ILE A 98 -7.43 -8.23 -9.27
N SER A 99 -7.60 -8.86 -8.11
CA SER A 99 -7.80 -10.30 -8.01
C SER A 99 -9.15 -10.72 -8.61
N SER A 100 -9.10 -11.60 -9.60
CA SER A 100 -10.21 -12.48 -10.01
C SER A 100 -10.19 -13.83 -9.26
N GLY A 101 -9.11 -14.08 -8.51
CA GLY A 101 -8.84 -15.23 -7.66
C GLY A 101 -7.50 -15.00 -6.95
N ILE A 102 -7.17 -15.85 -5.97
CA ILE A 102 -5.91 -15.78 -5.24
C ILE A 102 -5.04 -16.97 -5.65
N SER A 103 -3.86 -16.69 -6.20
CA SER A 103 -2.86 -17.73 -6.45
C SER A 103 -2.21 -18.15 -5.12
N THR A 104 -1.64 -19.35 -5.05
CA THR A 104 -0.92 -19.81 -3.85
C THR A 104 0.21 -18.86 -3.42
N GLU A 105 0.90 -18.23 -4.37
CA GLU A 105 1.95 -17.24 -4.06
C GLU A 105 1.37 -15.97 -3.43
N SER A 106 0.26 -15.47 -3.99
CA SER A 106 -0.46 -14.31 -3.46
C SER A 106 -1.01 -14.59 -2.06
N GLU A 107 -1.57 -15.78 -1.84
CA GLU A 107 -2.06 -16.22 -0.55
C GLU A 107 -0.96 -16.22 0.52
N GLU A 108 0.20 -16.80 0.21
CA GLU A 108 1.34 -16.82 1.15
C GLU A 108 1.88 -15.42 1.42
N SER A 109 1.89 -14.54 0.42
CA SER A 109 2.24 -13.13 0.61
C SER A 109 1.27 -12.42 1.55
N LEU A 110 -0.04 -12.57 1.34
CA LEU A 110 -1.07 -11.98 2.18
C LEU A 110 -1.04 -12.55 3.62
N LYS A 111 -0.78 -13.86 3.78
CA LYS A 111 -0.57 -14.48 5.10
C LYS A 111 0.65 -13.92 5.83
N ARG A 112 1.72 -13.56 5.13
CA ARG A 112 2.87 -12.85 5.74
C ARG A 112 2.49 -11.44 6.17
N ALA A 113 1.80 -10.70 5.30
CA ALA A 113 1.31 -9.36 5.62
C ALA A 113 0.38 -9.37 6.84
N TYR A 114 -0.56 -10.32 6.90
CA TYR A 114 -1.47 -10.50 8.02
C TYR A 114 -0.74 -10.70 9.35
N ARG A 115 0.22 -11.64 9.38
CA ARG A 115 1.05 -11.89 10.58
C ARG A 115 1.83 -10.64 11.00
N ALA A 116 2.39 -9.91 10.05
CA ALA A 116 3.16 -8.70 10.32
C ALA A 116 2.29 -7.52 10.77
N LEU A 117 1.07 -7.39 10.25
CA LEU A 117 0.08 -6.42 10.69
C LEU A 117 -0.27 -6.63 12.15
N LEU A 118 -0.56 -7.87 12.56
CA LEU A 118 -0.87 -8.21 13.94
C LEU A 118 0.30 -7.91 14.89
N GLN A 119 1.54 -8.10 14.44
CA GLN A 119 2.73 -7.73 15.22
C GLN A 119 2.87 -6.22 15.45
N ASN A 120 2.19 -5.38 14.66
CA ASN A 120 2.15 -3.92 14.88
C ASN A 120 1.14 -3.48 15.93
N TYR A 121 0.36 -4.40 16.50
CA TYR A 121 -0.47 -4.12 17.67
C TYR A 121 0.41 -3.67 18.84
N ASP A 122 -0.14 -2.76 19.64
CA ASP A 122 0.47 -2.17 20.82
C ASP A 122 -0.30 -2.65 22.06
N LYS A 123 0.40 -2.76 23.18
CA LYS A 123 -0.19 -3.10 24.48
C LYS A 123 -1.30 -2.12 24.94
N ASN A 124 -1.30 -0.91 24.38
CA ASN A 124 -2.28 0.13 24.69
C ASN A 124 -3.60 0.02 23.88
N GLY A 125 -3.79 -1.04 23.07
CA GLY A 125 -5.07 -1.30 22.40
C GLY A 125 -5.19 -0.82 20.96
N GLY A 126 -4.14 -0.23 20.38
CA GLY A 126 -4.14 0.25 19.00
C GLY A 126 -3.03 -0.36 18.16
N PHE A 127 -2.89 0.12 16.93
CA PHE A 127 -1.76 -0.19 16.05
C PHE A 127 -0.95 1.07 15.76
N CYS A 128 0.35 0.89 15.62
CA CYS A 128 1.26 1.95 15.23
C CYS A 128 1.38 2.09 13.71
N TRP A 129 1.90 3.23 13.25
CA TRP A 129 2.20 3.45 11.84
C TRP A 129 3.26 2.49 11.32
N ALA A 130 4.40 2.39 12.02
CA ALA A 130 5.48 1.47 11.65
C ALA A 130 6.42 1.13 12.82
N LYS A 131 6.90 -0.12 12.86
CA LYS A 131 7.98 -0.58 13.75
C LYS A 131 9.30 -0.69 12.99
N ARG A 132 9.97 0.43 12.77
CA ARG A 132 11.24 0.47 12.01
C ARG A 132 12.34 -0.38 12.66
N PRO A 133 13.10 -1.17 11.87
CA PRO A 133 14.16 -2.01 12.39
C PRO A 133 15.27 -1.18 13.05
N THR A 134 15.93 -1.77 14.05
CA THR A 134 17.08 -1.17 14.74
C THR A 134 18.31 -1.13 13.84
N PHE A 135 18.53 -2.20 13.07
CA PHE A 135 19.65 -2.35 12.14
C PHE A 135 19.16 -2.44 10.68
N PRO A 136 19.04 -1.31 9.96
CA PRO A 136 18.39 -1.28 8.65
C PRO A 136 19.34 -1.57 7.46
N PHE A 137 20.60 -1.96 7.68
CA PHE A 137 21.62 -2.08 6.62
C PHE A 137 21.27 -3.05 5.49
N LEU A 138 20.47 -4.08 5.76
CA LEU A 138 20.01 -5.05 4.75
C LEU A 138 18.64 -4.69 4.17
N VAL A 139 17.99 -3.66 4.71
CA VAL A 139 16.63 -3.27 4.35
C VAL A 139 16.67 -2.37 3.12
N GLY A 140 15.89 -2.74 2.12
CA GLY A 140 15.80 -1.99 0.86
C GLY A 140 16.87 -2.36 -0.18
N LEU A 141 17.74 -3.35 0.07
CA LEU A 141 18.76 -3.79 -0.90
C LEU A 141 18.20 -4.18 -2.27
N LYS A 142 16.97 -4.74 -2.32
CA LYS A 142 16.31 -5.07 -3.59
C LYS A 142 16.07 -3.87 -4.51
N TYR A 143 15.95 -2.65 -3.97
CA TYR A 143 15.76 -1.44 -4.77
C TYR A 143 17.01 -1.03 -5.56
N PHE A 144 18.17 -1.61 -5.25
CA PHE A 144 19.43 -1.37 -5.98
C PHE A 144 19.58 -2.28 -7.19
N ASN A 145 18.71 -3.28 -7.37
CA ASN A 145 18.82 -4.22 -8.48
C ASN A 145 18.21 -3.62 -9.76
N PRO A 146 19.01 -3.26 -10.79
CA PRO A 146 18.51 -2.63 -12.01
C PRO A 146 17.63 -3.54 -12.88
N SER A 147 17.60 -4.85 -12.62
CA SER A 147 16.71 -5.77 -13.33
C SER A 147 15.29 -5.83 -12.77
N LEU A 148 15.03 -5.23 -11.60
CA LEU A 148 13.70 -5.19 -10.99
C LEU A 148 12.97 -3.89 -11.31
N GLU A 149 11.64 -3.96 -11.41
CA GLU A 149 10.77 -2.77 -11.56
C GLU A 149 10.77 -1.85 -10.32
N LEU A 150 11.48 -2.25 -9.27
CA LEU A 150 11.73 -1.45 -8.07
C LEU A 150 12.84 -0.42 -8.26
N PHE A 151 13.72 -0.62 -9.25
CA PHE A 151 14.89 0.22 -9.45
C PHE A 151 14.48 1.64 -9.78
N ASN A 152 14.80 2.57 -8.88
CA ASN A 152 14.49 3.98 -9.04
C ASN A 152 15.54 4.81 -8.31
N LEU A 153 16.17 5.77 -9.00
CA LEU A 153 17.24 6.58 -8.43
C LEU A 153 16.78 7.41 -7.23
N GLY A 154 15.53 7.89 -7.22
CA GLY A 154 14.95 8.60 -6.08
C GLY A 154 14.82 7.70 -4.86
N MET A 155 14.29 6.48 -5.05
CA MET A 155 14.18 5.48 -3.99
C MET A 155 15.55 5.06 -3.45
N ILE A 156 16.52 4.83 -4.33
CA ILE A 156 17.89 4.48 -3.95
C ILE A 156 18.51 5.59 -3.09
N LYS A 157 18.42 6.85 -3.54
CA LYS A 157 18.90 8.01 -2.76
C LYS A 157 18.21 8.07 -1.39
N TRP A 158 16.91 7.81 -1.33
CA TRP A 158 16.12 7.81 -0.10
C TRP A 158 16.56 6.72 0.88
N ILE A 159 16.81 5.51 0.38
CA ILE A 159 17.29 4.36 1.14
C ILE A 159 18.73 4.58 1.61
N ILE A 160 19.63 5.05 0.74
CA ILE A 160 21.02 5.39 1.10
C ILE A 160 21.04 6.40 2.25
N LYS A 161 20.29 7.49 2.10
CA LYS A 161 20.19 8.55 3.10
C LYS A 161 19.73 8.01 4.45
N ASN A 162 18.65 7.21 4.48
CA ASN A 162 18.03 6.80 5.73
C ASN A 162 18.69 5.59 6.40
N ASN A 163 19.06 4.57 5.63
CA ASN A 163 19.52 3.28 6.16
C ASN A 163 21.04 3.21 6.34
N TYR A 164 21.82 3.91 5.51
CA TYR A 164 23.28 3.84 5.54
C TYR A 164 23.87 5.11 6.15
N ILE A 165 23.66 6.27 5.51
CA ILE A 165 24.19 7.55 6.00
C ILE A 165 23.57 7.88 7.35
N GLY A 166 22.24 7.78 7.47
CA GLY A 166 21.51 8.05 8.72
C GLY A 166 21.82 7.08 9.86
N SER A 167 22.39 5.91 9.57
CA SER A 167 22.85 4.98 10.60
C SER A 167 24.24 5.34 11.14
N LEU A 168 25.07 6.01 10.32
CA LEU A 168 26.38 6.54 10.73
C LEU A 168 26.27 7.93 11.35
N ILE A 169 25.37 8.77 10.80
CA ILE A 169 25.14 10.16 11.19
C ILE A 169 23.63 10.35 11.41
N PRO A 170 23.12 10.17 12.65
CA PRO A 170 21.68 10.18 12.95
C PRO A 170 20.91 11.43 12.51
N PHE A 171 21.61 12.56 12.32
CA PHE A 171 21.01 13.81 11.82
C PHE A 171 20.35 13.66 10.44
N PHE A 172 20.88 12.79 9.58
CA PHE A 172 20.32 12.57 8.24
C PHE A 172 19.18 11.56 8.20
N LYS A 173 18.96 10.83 9.31
CA LYS A 173 17.90 9.84 9.42
C LYS A 173 16.56 10.54 9.60
N GLU A 174 15.54 10.07 8.92
CA GLU A 174 14.19 10.56 9.14
C GLU A 174 13.77 10.38 10.58
N LYS A 175 13.15 11.44 11.10
CA LYS A 175 12.60 11.41 12.44
C LYS A 175 11.54 10.32 12.49
N LYS A 176 11.55 9.56 13.58
CA LYS A 176 10.48 8.59 13.90
C LYS A 176 9.23 9.31 14.43
N ILE A 177 8.95 10.49 13.89
CA ILE A 177 7.84 11.36 14.25
C ILE A 177 7.08 11.65 12.96
N TYR A 178 5.79 11.39 12.98
CA TYR A 178 4.88 11.73 11.89
C TYR A 178 4.05 12.94 12.30
N GLU A 179 3.74 13.81 11.35
CA GLU A 179 2.90 15.00 11.54
C GLU A 179 1.71 14.90 10.58
N TYR A 180 0.49 14.80 11.12
CA TYR A 180 -0.70 14.68 10.26
C TYR A 180 -0.88 15.92 9.40
N SER A 181 -0.88 15.74 8.08
CA SER A 181 -1.02 16.83 7.12
C SER A 181 -0.04 17.97 7.36
N ASN A 182 1.18 17.66 7.83
CA ASN A 182 2.20 18.63 8.25
C ASN A 182 1.76 19.55 9.41
N TRP A 183 0.75 19.15 10.18
CA TRP A 183 0.30 19.91 11.33
C TRP A 183 1.17 19.61 12.55
N ASN A 184 1.99 20.58 12.92
CA ASN A 184 2.95 20.47 14.01
C ASN A 184 2.36 20.20 15.40
N LEU A 185 1.06 20.42 15.62
CA LEU A 185 0.39 20.10 16.88
C LEU A 185 -0.05 18.63 16.96
N MET A 186 -0.13 17.95 15.82
CA MET A 186 -0.50 16.54 15.73
C MET A 186 0.70 15.66 15.40
N LYS A 187 1.76 15.79 16.21
CA LYS A 187 2.95 14.94 16.12
C LYS A 187 2.77 13.69 16.96
N TYR A 188 3.14 12.55 16.40
CA TYR A 188 3.22 11.31 17.17
C TYR A 188 4.44 10.48 16.78
N ARG A 189 4.89 9.63 17.69
CA ARG A 189 5.98 8.69 17.41
C ARG A 189 5.43 7.52 16.63
N ILE A 190 6.03 7.23 15.48
CA ILE A 190 5.48 6.26 14.52
C ILE A 190 5.34 4.83 15.04
N ASN A 191 6.06 4.49 16.12
CA ASN A 191 6.05 3.17 16.74
C ASN A 191 5.05 3.05 17.90
N LEU A 192 4.32 4.12 18.19
CA LEU A 192 3.22 4.15 19.15
C LEU A 192 1.89 4.09 18.41
N SER A 193 0.88 3.59 19.10
CA SER A 193 -0.49 3.60 18.57
C SER A 193 -1.05 4.99 18.39
N ASP A 194 -1.86 5.13 17.36
CA ASP A 194 -2.68 6.29 17.08
C ASP A 194 -3.97 5.85 16.38
N SER A 195 -4.98 6.72 16.35
CA SER A 195 -6.30 6.38 15.79
C SER A 195 -6.28 6.15 14.29
N TRP A 196 -5.40 6.84 13.55
CA TRP A 196 -5.31 6.74 12.10
C TRP A 196 -4.68 5.41 11.69
N SER A 197 -3.50 5.10 12.21
CA SER A 197 -2.80 3.84 11.97
C SER A 197 -3.63 2.66 12.44
N THR A 198 -4.30 2.77 13.59
CA THR A 198 -5.25 1.74 14.06
C THR A 198 -6.33 1.47 13.03
N TRP A 199 -6.96 2.52 12.49
CA TRP A 199 -8.01 2.37 11.50
C TRP A 199 -7.49 1.74 10.19
N PHE A 200 -6.38 2.22 9.65
CA PHE A 200 -5.77 1.65 8.44
C PHE A 200 -5.38 0.19 8.62
N ARG A 201 -4.77 -0.16 9.76
CA ARG A 201 -4.31 -1.52 10.06
C ARG A 201 -5.49 -2.48 10.20
N LEU A 202 -6.54 -2.07 10.92
CA LEU A 202 -7.77 -2.86 11.03
C LEU A 202 -8.44 -3.03 9.66
N LEU A 203 -8.45 -2.00 8.82
CA LEU A 203 -8.99 -2.10 7.47
C LEU A 203 -8.14 -3.05 6.60
N SER A 204 -6.81 -3.00 6.68
CA SER A 204 -5.93 -3.96 5.99
C SER A 204 -6.20 -5.40 6.45
N ILE A 205 -6.35 -5.63 7.76
CA ILE A 205 -6.68 -6.93 8.34
C ILE A 205 -8.03 -7.41 7.81
N ALA A 206 -9.07 -6.56 7.87
CA ALA A 206 -10.38 -6.87 7.34
C ALA A 206 -10.36 -7.19 5.84
N THR A 207 -9.55 -6.47 5.06
CA THR A 207 -9.38 -6.75 3.63
C THR A 207 -8.74 -8.09 3.38
N ILE A 208 -7.69 -8.45 4.14
CA ILE A 208 -7.07 -9.78 4.03
C ILE A 208 -8.05 -10.87 4.45
N GLU A 209 -8.77 -10.71 5.56
CA GLU A 209 -9.73 -11.72 6.02
C GLU A 209 -10.92 -11.87 5.07
N ARG A 210 -11.26 -10.83 4.30
CA ARG A 210 -12.24 -10.95 3.22
C ARG A 210 -11.71 -11.79 2.06
N LEU A 211 -10.44 -11.62 1.72
CA LEU A 211 -9.75 -12.39 0.69
C LEU A 211 -9.47 -13.84 1.12
N LEU A 212 -9.14 -14.04 2.38
CA LEU A 212 -8.73 -15.30 3.02
C LEU A 212 -9.57 -15.54 4.28
N PRO A 213 -10.84 -15.97 4.12
CA PRO A 213 -11.78 -16.13 5.24
C PRO A 213 -11.30 -17.08 6.35
N GLU A 214 -10.44 -18.03 6.02
CA GLU A 214 -9.87 -18.99 6.97
C GLU A 214 -8.94 -18.35 8.01
N LEU A 215 -8.46 -17.12 7.77
CA LEU A 215 -7.63 -16.39 8.72
C LEU A 215 -8.44 -15.74 9.85
N LYS A 216 -9.73 -15.50 9.63
CA LYS A 216 -10.62 -14.83 10.59
C LYS A 216 -10.89 -15.75 11.78
N LYS A 217 -10.51 -15.31 12.97
CA LYS A 217 -10.66 -16.07 14.25
C LYS A 217 -11.54 -15.37 15.28
N HIS A 218 -12.41 -14.47 14.84
CA HIS A 218 -13.30 -13.70 15.69
C HIS A 218 -14.70 -13.59 15.09
N ASP A 219 -15.65 -13.13 15.89
CA ASP A 219 -17.06 -12.95 15.55
C ASP A 219 -17.37 -11.57 14.92
N ILE A 220 -16.40 -10.66 14.83
CA ILE A 220 -16.60 -9.33 14.23
C ILE A 220 -17.07 -9.45 12.78
N ASP A 221 -18.20 -8.82 12.45
CA ASP A 221 -18.73 -8.71 11.09
C ASP A 221 -18.32 -7.37 10.47
N TYR A 222 -17.31 -7.41 9.59
CA TYR A 222 -16.82 -6.21 8.92
C TYR A 222 -17.84 -5.66 7.92
N LYS A 223 -18.18 -4.38 8.06
CA LYS A 223 -19.00 -3.65 7.11
C LYS A 223 -18.14 -2.73 6.25
N PHE A 224 -17.96 -3.12 4.99
CA PHE A 224 -17.29 -2.30 3.99
C PHE A 224 -18.23 -1.24 3.40
N ARG A 225 -17.65 -0.13 2.95
CA ARG A 225 -18.42 0.98 2.38
C ARG A 225 -18.97 0.60 1.00
N ARG A 226 -20.16 1.12 0.67
CA ARG A 226 -20.79 0.96 -0.65
C ARG A 226 -20.37 2.01 -1.68
N LEU A 227 -19.92 3.17 -1.22
CA LEU A 227 -19.46 4.28 -2.07
C LEU A 227 -17.96 4.14 -2.38
N PRO A 228 -17.48 4.60 -3.56
CA PRO A 228 -16.09 4.46 -3.98
C PRO A 228 -15.18 5.41 -3.19
N SER A 229 -14.92 5.05 -1.94
CA SER A 229 -14.03 5.72 -1.00
C SER A 229 -13.14 4.70 -0.27
N ILE A 230 -12.20 5.16 0.56
CA ILE A 230 -11.41 4.26 1.43
C ILE A 230 -12.32 3.29 2.19
N GLY A 231 -11.98 2.00 2.15
CA GLY A 231 -12.77 0.92 2.75
C GLY A 231 -13.95 0.44 1.91
N TRP A 232 -14.00 0.81 0.63
CA TRP A 232 -14.94 0.25 -0.33
C TRP A 232 -14.55 -1.15 -0.75
N MET A 233 -15.55 -2.02 -0.83
CA MET A 233 -15.47 -3.34 -1.44
C MET A 233 -16.72 -3.61 -2.25
N GLN A 234 -16.57 -4.38 -3.31
CA GLN A 234 -17.71 -4.83 -4.10
C GLN A 234 -18.54 -5.78 -3.22
N SER A 235 -19.83 -5.48 -3.06
CA SER A 235 -20.77 -6.44 -2.46
C SER A 235 -20.91 -7.64 -3.40
N GLU A 236 -20.93 -8.84 -2.81
CA GLU A 236 -21.42 -10.04 -3.51
C GLU A 236 -22.86 -9.86 -4.00
#